data_AF-A0A0M3K9N6-F1
#
_entry.id   AF-A0A0M3K9N6-F1
#
_cell.length_a   1.000
_cell.length_b   1.000
_cell.length_c   1.000
_cell.angle_alpha   90.00
_cell.angle_beta   90.00
_cell.angle_gamma   90.00
#
_symmetry.space_group_name_H-M   'P 1'
#
loop_
_entity.id
_entity.type
_entity.pdbx_description
1 polymer ?
#
loop_
_entity_poly.entity_id
_entity_poly.type
_entity_poly.pdbx_seq_one_letter_code
_entity_poly.pdbx_strand_id
1 'polypeptide(L)' 'LSFDHKPANEIEAKRIVAAGGWVEFNRVNGNLALSRALGDFAFKKNEQKTAEEQIVTDQIAPSIRKYLAE' A
#
# COMPACT_ATOMS: atom_id res chain seq x y z
N LEU A 1 8.63 0.93 -17.04
CA LEU A 1 9.24 1.62 -15.88
C LEU A 1 8.38 1.32 -14.65
N SER A 2 8.96 0.99 -13.50
CA SER A 2 8.23 0.82 -12.24
C SER A 2 8.18 2.13 -11.45
N PHE A 3 7.16 2.27 -10.59
CA PHE A 3 7.02 3.41 -9.68
C PHE A 3 7.17 2.92 -8.24
N ASP A 4 7.95 3.64 -7.45
CA ASP A 4 8.21 3.30 -6.06
C ASP A 4 7.02 3.74 -5.19
N HIS A 5 6.37 2.77 -4.53
CA HIS A 5 5.22 3.01 -3.67
C HIS A 5 5.70 3.33 -2.25
N LYS A 6 5.99 4.61 -2.01
CA LYS A 6 6.36 5.14 -0.70
C LYS A 6 5.13 5.52 0.11
N PRO A 7 5.15 5.35 1.45
CA PRO A 7 4.04 5.76 2.32
C PRO A 7 3.63 7.23 2.15
N ALA A 8 4.58 8.13 1.89
CA ALA A 8 4.29 9.56 1.68
C ALA A 8 3.69 9.89 0.29
N ASN A 9 3.64 8.94 -0.65
CA ASN A 9 2.98 9.17 -1.93
C ASN A 9 1.48 9.38 -1.71
N GLU A 10 0.87 10.36 -2.37
CA GLU A 10 -0.50 10.80 -2.08
C GLU A 10 -1.53 9.66 -2.10
N ILE A 11 -1.49 8.78 -3.11
CA ILE A 11 -2.40 7.64 -3.24
C ILE A 11 -2.20 6.64 -2.08
N GLU A 12 -0.95 6.41 -1.69
CA GLU A 12 -0.60 5.48 -0.62
C GLU A 12 -1.02 6.04 0.74
N ALA A 13 -0.69 7.30 1.03
CA ALA A 13 -1.05 8.00 2.25
C ALA A 13 -2.57 8.04 2.45
N LYS A 14 -3.33 8.36 1.38
CA LYS A 14 -4.80 8.36 1.41
C LYS A 14 -5.37 6.98 1.80
N ARG A 15 -4.86 5.90 1.21
CA ARG A 15 -5.28 4.53 1.56
C ARG A 15 -4.91 4.20 3.00
N ILE A 16 -3.67 4.47 3.41
CA ILE A 16 -3.18 4.20 4.77
C ILE A 16 -4.09 4.86 5.81
N VAL A 17 -4.43 6.15 5.62
CA VAL A 17 -5.32 6.89 6.52
C VAL A 17 -6.74 6.33 6.48
N ALA A 18 -7.28 6.05 5.29
CA ALA A 18 -8.63 5.48 5.15
C ALA A 18 -8.77 4.07 5.76
N ALA A 19 -7.66 3.35 5.90
CA ALA A 19 -7.58 2.02 6.52
C ALA A 19 -7.32 2.08 8.04
N GLY A 20 -7.20 3.27 8.63
CA GLY A 20 -7.00 3.50 10.06
C GLY A 20 -5.53 3.60 10.52
N GLY A 21 -4.58 3.69 9.58
CA GLY A 21 -3.18 3.94 9.87
C GLY A 21 -2.78 5.42 9.75
N TRP A 22 -1.49 5.71 9.93
CA TRP A 22 -0.91 7.03 9.70
C TRP A 22 0.46 6.92 9.02
N VAL A 23 0.96 8.06 8.53
CA VAL A 23 2.30 8.16 7.94
C VAL A 23 3.15 9.07 8.81
N GLU A 24 4.29 8.56 9.27
CA GLU A 24 5.25 9.31 10.09
C GLU A 24 6.66 9.00 9.59
N PHE A 25 7.51 10.03 9.37
CA PHE A 25 8.86 9.89 8.79
C PHE A 25 8.92 9.02 7.52
N ASN A 26 7.92 9.15 6.64
CA ASN A 26 7.74 8.32 5.43
C ASN A 26 7.63 6.81 5.72
N ARG A 27 7.09 6.45 6.89
CA ARG A 27 6.79 5.09 7.33
C ARG A 27 5.32 4.93 7.69
N VAL A 28 4.76 3.78 7.35
CA VAL A 28 3.45 3.33 7.80
C VAL A 28 3.49 3.09 9.30
N ASN A 29 2.62 3.80 10.04
CA ASN A 29 2.50 3.76 11.48
C ASN A 29 3.86 3.94 12.20
N GLY A 30 4.77 4.74 11.61
CA GLY A 30 6.14 4.94 12.10
C GLY A 30 7.07 3.73 11.97
N ASN A 31 6.58 2.58 11.48
CA ASN A 31 7.31 1.32 11.48
C ASN A 31 7.81 0.92 10.08
N LEU A 32 6.90 0.68 9.13
CA LEU A 32 7.24 0.07 7.84
C LEU A 32 7.51 1.13 6.76
N ALA A 33 8.67 1.07 6.10
CA ALA A 33 9.05 2.05 5.07
C ALA A 33 8.42 1.79 3.67
N LEU A 34 7.67 0.70 3.52
CA LEU A 34 6.98 0.32 2.30
C LEU A 34 5.47 0.45 2.50
N SER A 35 4.76 0.97 1.51
CA SER A 35 3.29 0.99 1.52
C SER A 35 2.68 -0.25 0.86
N ARG A 36 3.47 -1.03 0.12
CA ARG A 36 3.04 -2.24 -0.58
C ARG A 36 4.07 -3.35 -0.42
N ALA A 37 3.62 -4.52 0.01
CA ALA A 37 4.47 -5.67 0.25
C ALA A 37 3.63 -6.96 0.32
N LEU A 38 4.20 -8.06 -0.19
CA LEU A 38 3.72 -9.40 0.08
C LEU A 38 4.01 -9.77 1.54
N GLY A 39 3.05 -10.41 2.22
CA GLY A 39 3.16 -10.68 3.66
C GLY A 39 2.66 -9.51 4.51
N ASP A 40 3.40 -9.12 5.55
CA ASP A 40 3.05 -8.02 6.47
C ASP A 40 1.60 -8.09 7.00
N PHE A 41 1.13 -9.31 7.29
CA PHE A 41 -0.26 -9.56 7.70
C PHE A 41 -0.70 -8.79 8.95
N ALA A 42 0.25 -8.33 9.77
CA ALA A 42 -0.04 -7.44 10.90
C ALA A 42 -0.74 -6.13 10.47
N PHE A 43 -0.50 -5.67 9.24
CA PHE A 43 -1.08 -4.45 8.66
C PHE A 43 -2.31 -4.71 7.76
N LYS A 44 -2.77 -5.97 7.70
CA LYS A 44 -3.83 -6.44 6.80
C LYS A 44 -5.00 -7.06 7.57
N LYS A 45 -5.36 -6.44 8.70
CA LYS A 45 -6.37 -6.95 9.64
C LYS A 45 -7.63 -6.08 9.73
N ASN A 46 -7.80 -5.14 8.80
CA ASN A 46 -9.00 -4.33 8.80
C ASN A 46 -10.15 -5.12 8.16
N GLU A 47 -11.07 -5.62 8.99
CA GLU A 47 -12.21 -6.44 8.58
C GLU A 47 -13.26 -5.68 7.75
N GLN A 48 -13.21 -4.36 7.75
CA GLN A 48 -14.12 -3.50 7.00
C GLN A 48 -13.57 -3.08 5.63
N LYS A 49 -12.39 -3.59 5.23
CA LYS A 49 -11.66 -3.20 4.02
C LYS A 49 -11.31 -4.41 3.18
N THR A 50 -11.29 -4.25 1.85
CA THR A 50 -10.77 -5.30 0.96
C THR A 50 -9.24 -5.42 1.08
N ALA A 51 -8.63 -6.41 0.42
CA ALA A 51 -7.17 -6.60 0.42
C ALA A 51 -6.40 -5.40 -0.19
N GLU A 52 -7.00 -4.74 -1.17
CA GLU A 52 -6.46 -3.56 -1.86
C GLU A 52 -6.52 -2.30 -1.00
N GLU A 53 -7.43 -2.28 -0.03
CA GLU A 53 -7.70 -1.12 0.83
C GLU A 53 -7.06 -1.24 2.22
N GLN A 54 -6.27 -2.28 2.46
CA GLN A 54 -5.51 -2.42 3.71
C GLN A 54 -4.43 -1.35 3.83
N ILE A 55 -3.92 -1.14 5.05
CA ILE A 55 -2.84 -0.18 5.34
C ILE A 55 -1.62 -0.50 4.44
N VAL A 56 -1.24 -1.78 4.37
CA VAL A 56 -0.25 -2.33 3.44
C VAL A 56 -0.97 -3.26 2.47
N THR A 57 -0.75 -3.11 1.17
CA THR A 57 -1.41 -3.94 0.15
C THR A 57 -0.42 -4.74 -0.70
N ASP A 58 -0.90 -5.84 -1.28
CA ASP A 58 -0.14 -6.74 -2.16
C ASP A 58 -0.02 -6.23 -3.60
N GLN A 59 -0.72 -5.15 -3.97
CA GLN A 59 -0.72 -4.66 -5.34
C GLN A 59 0.65 -4.07 -5.75
N ILE A 60 1.54 -4.90 -6.28
CA ILE A 60 2.69 -4.44 -7.04
C ILE A 60 2.15 -3.82 -8.34
N ALA A 61 2.71 -2.67 -8.75
CA ALA A 61 2.21 -1.80 -9.82
C ALA A 61 1.56 -2.53 -11.03
N PRO A 62 0.55 -1.94 -11.71
CA PRO A 62 -0.06 -2.48 -12.93
C PRO A 62 0.88 -2.64 -14.13
N SER A 63 2.20 -2.52 -13.96
CA SER A 63 3.17 -2.63 -15.04
C SER A 63 3.13 -3.99 -15.76
N ILE A 64 2.45 -5.01 -15.24
CA ILE A 64 2.20 -6.27 -15.98
C ILE A 64 0.85 -6.25 -16.74
N ARG A 65 -0.17 -5.54 -16.25
CA ARG A 65 -1.50 -5.50 -16.92
C ARG A 65 -1.52 -4.62 -18.17
N LYS A 66 -0.60 -3.66 -18.32
CA LYS A 66 -0.53 -2.81 -19.52
C LYS A 66 0.09 -3.51 -20.74
N TYR A 67 0.74 -4.67 -20.57
CA TYR A 67 1.36 -5.43 -21.67
C TYR A 67 0.59 -6.70 -22.07
N LEU A 68 -0.60 -6.93 -21.52
CA LEU A 68 -1.48 -8.05 -21.88
C LEU A 68 -2.75 -7.60 -22.62
N ALA A 69 -2.71 -6.40 -23.19
CA ALA A 69 -3.74 -5.86 -24.05
C ALA A 69 -3.14 -5.56 -25.44
N GLU A 70 -2.54 -6.58 -26.05
CA GLU A 70 -2.31 -6.74 -27.49
C GLU A 70 -2.59 -8.20 -27.85
#